data_AF-A0A6M0CER7-F1
#
_entry.id   AF-A0A6M0CER7-F1
#
_cell.length_a   1.000
_cell.length_b   1.000
_cell.length_c   1.000
_cell.angle_alpha   90.00
_cell.angle_beta   90.00
_cell.angle_gamma   90.00
#
_symmetry.space_group_name_H-M   'P 1'
#
loop_
_entity.id
_entity.type
_entity.pdbx_description
1 polymer ?
#
loop_
_entity_poly.entity_id
_entity_poly.type
_entity_poly.pdbx_seq_one_letter_code
_entity_poly.pdbx_strand_id
1 'polypeptide(L)'
;MVTQTVAGYRLSPQQKHLWLLQEKNSNYQATCTIKITGKVEANILKSAIEKIAERHEILRTTFQRRPGIKMPLQVISDRAK
;
A
#
# COMPACT_ATOMS: atom_id res chain seq x y z
N MET A 1 -9.32 9.36 -26.27
CA MET A 1 -9.21 8.78 -24.91
C MET A 1 -7.78 8.30 -24.74
N VAL A 2 -7.00 8.87 -23.81
CA VAL A 2 -5.59 8.48 -23.60
C VAL A 2 -5.56 7.23 -22.73
N THR A 3 -5.14 6.10 -23.29
CA THR A 3 -4.96 4.85 -22.55
C THR A 3 -3.70 4.99 -21.69
N GLN A 4 -3.84 5.29 -20.40
CA GLN A 4 -2.72 5.18 -19.46
C GLN A 4 -2.36 3.70 -19.29
N THR A 5 -1.25 3.29 -19.92
CA THR A 5 -0.61 1.99 -19.68
C THR A 5 -0.01 2.02 -18.28
N VAL A 6 -0.74 1.51 -17.30
CA VAL A 6 -0.18 1.30 -15.96
C VAL A 6 0.54 -0.03 -16.00
N ALA A 7 1.87 0.01 -15.99
CA ALA A 7 2.67 -1.18 -15.74
C ALA A 7 2.42 -1.62 -14.29
N GLY A 8 2.08 -2.89 -14.10
CA GLY A 8 1.74 -3.43 -12.78
C GLY A 8 2.15 -4.88 -12.65
N TYR A 9 2.40 -5.29 -11.41
CA TYR A 9 2.85 -6.64 -11.09
C TYR A 9 1.66 -7.53 -10.70
N ARG A 10 1.80 -8.84 -10.95
CA ARG A 10 0.86 -9.82 -10.40
C ARG A 10 0.97 -9.85 -8.89
N LEU A 11 -0.13 -10.14 -8.20
CA LEU A 11 -0.11 -10.38 -6.76
C LEU A 11 0.73 -11.62 -6.44
N SER A 12 1.43 -11.59 -5.30
CA SER A 12 2.00 -12.80 -4.72
C SER A 12 0.89 -13.78 -4.32
N PRO A 13 1.20 -15.08 -4.13
CA PRO A 13 0.22 -16.05 -3.66
C PRO A 13 -0.50 -15.62 -2.36
N GLN A 14 0.22 -15.02 -1.41
CA GLN A 14 -0.32 -14.55 -0.14
C GLN A 14 -1.23 -13.33 -0.33
N GLN A 15 -0.81 -12.35 -1.15
CA GLN A 15 -1.65 -11.19 -1.47
C GLN A 15 -2.93 -11.62 -2.19
N LYS A 16 -2.85 -12.58 -3.12
CA LYS A 16 -4.01 -13.13 -3.82
C LYS A 16 -4.97 -13.83 -2.85
N HIS A 17 -4.43 -14.60 -1.91
CA HIS A 17 -5.23 -15.25 -0.88
C HIS A 17 -5.97 -14.23 0.00
N LEU A 18 -5.26 -13.22 0.52
CA LEU A 18 -5.86 -12.14 1.29
C LEU A 18 -6.89 -11.33 0.47
N TRP A 19 -6.63 -11.06 -0.81
CA TRP A 19 -7.57 -10.39 -1.70
C TRP A 19 -8.92 -11.13 -1.80
N LEU A 20 -8.86 -12.46 -1.94
CA LEU A 20 -10.06 -13.29 -2.03
C LEU A 20 -10.81 -13.39 -0.70
N LEU A 21 -10.10 -13.29 0.42
CA LEU A 21 -10.69 -13.30 1.74
C LEU A 21 -11.36 -11.96 2.07
N GLN A 22 -10.74 -10.82 1.73
CA GLN A 22 -11.31 -9.50 2.02
C GLN A 22 -12.59 -9.20 1.25
N GLU A 23 -12.77 -9.79 0.05
CA GLU A 23 -14.04 -9.67 -0.71
C GLU A 23 -15.22 -10.31 0.05
N LYS A 24 -14.95 -11.21 1.01
CA LYS A 24 -15.96 -11.88 1.82
C LYS A 24 -16.13 -11.27 3.21
N ASN A 25 -15.13 -10.54 3.73
CA ASN A 25 -15.14 -9.93 5.06
C ASN A 25 -14.14 -8.78 5.12
N SER A 26 -14.53 -7.59 5.59
CA SER A 26 -13.76 -6.35 5.40
C SER A 26 -12.62 -6.09 6.39
N ASN A 27 -12.19 -7.08 7.20
CA ASN A 27 -11.36 -6.84 8.39
C ASN A 27 -9.90 -7.30 8.27
N TYR A 28 -9.23 -7.03 7.15
CA TYR A 28 -7.80 -7.36 6.96
C TYR A 28 -6.88 -6.16 7.24
N GLN A 29 -7.00 -5.60 8.44
CA GLN A 29 -6.14 -4.52 8.94
C GLN A 29 -5.29 -5.00 10.11
N ALA A 30 -3.98 -4.78 10.02
CA ALA A 30 -3.05 -4.95 11.14
C ALA A 30 -2.73 -3.57 11.73
N THR A 31 -2.75 -3.46 13.06
CA THR A 31 -2.41 -2.22 13.77
C THR A 31 -1.32 -2.49 14.80
N CYS A 32 -0.39 -1.56 14.96
CA CYS A 32 0.67 -1.61 15.96
C CYS A 32 0.75 -0.26 16.68
N THR A 33 1.02 -0.30 17.99
CA THR A 33 1.23 0.89 18.83
C THR A 33 2.64 0.86 19.39
N ILE A 34 3.37 1.99 19.25
CA ILE A 34 4.74 2.12 19.73
C ILE A 34 4.79 3.18 20.83
N LYS A 35 5.40 2.84 21.98
CA LYS A 35 5.68 3.80 23.05
C LYS A 35 7.08 4.38 22.86
N ILE A 36 7.18 5.69 22.70
CA ILE A 36 8.46 6.41 22.65
C ILE A 36 8.65 7.12 23.99
N THR A 37 9.76 6.87 24.67
CA THR A 37 10.12 7.54 25.93
C THR A 37 11.07 8.69 25.65
N GLY A 38 10.76 9.88 26.21
CA GLY A 38 11.56 11.09 26.01
C GLY A 38 10.83 12.15 25.19
N LYS A 39 11.55 13.19 24.77
CA LYS A 39 11.00 14.28 23.96
C LYS A 39 10.81 13.80 22.52
N VAL A 40 9.62 14.04 21.98
CA VAL A 40 9.28 13.78 20.57
C VAL A 40 8.89 15.10 19.93
N GLU A 41 9.61 15.48 18.88
CA GLU A 41 9.25 16.62 18.05
C GLU A 41 8.36 16.14 16.90
N ALA A 42 7.09 16.53 16.92
CA ALA A 42 6.08 16.05 15.97
C ALA A 42 6.49 16.29 14.50
N ASN A 43 7.10 17.43 14.20
CA ASN A 43 7.55 17.75 12.84
C ASN A 43 8.69 16.85 12.36
N ILE A 44 9.63 16.51 13.25
CA ILE A 44 10.72 15.58 12.94
C ILE A 44 10.16 14.18 12.71
N LEU A 45 9.25 13.72 13.59
CA LEU A 45 8.62 12.41 13.46
C LEU A 45 7.82 12.31 12.15
N LYS A 46 7.04 13.33 11.82
CA LYS A 46 6.28 13.39 10.55
C LYS A 46 7.22 13.29 9.35
N SER A 47 8.27 14.10 9.30
CA SER A 47 9.25 14.06 8.20
C SER A 47 9.95 12.70 8.10
N ALA A 48 10.25 12.05 9.23
CA ALA A 48 10.82 10.71 9.23
C ALA A 48 9.86 9.67 8.64
N ILE A 49 8.58 9.71 9.02
CA ILE A 49 7.54 8.81 8.48
C ILE A 49 7.36 9.04 6.98
N GLU A 50 7.29 10.28 6.52
CA GLU A 50 7.20 10.63 5.09
C GLU A 50 8.38 10.07 4.29
N LYS A 51 9.61 10.21 4.81
CA LYS A 51 10.81 9.64 4.18
C LYS A 51 10.78 8.11 4.13
N ILE A 52 10.25 7.46 5.16
CA ILE A 52 10.08 6.00 5.20
C ILE A 52 9.07 5.56 4.13
N ALA A 53 7.93 6.26 4.03
CA ALA A 53 6.90 5.97 3.04
C ALA A 53 7.45 6.14 1.61
N GLU A 54 8.25 7.17 1.37
CA GLU A 54 8.87 7.41 0.06
C GLU A 54 9.89 6.33 -0.30
N ARG A 55 10.73 5.92 0.66
CA ARG A 55 11.79 4.93 0.46
C ARG A 55 11.25 3.53 0.16
N HIS A 56 10.14 3.13 0.75
CA HIS A 56 9.66 1.75 0.70
C HIS A 56 8.49 1.56 -0.29
N GLU A 57 8.74 0.81 -1.37
CA GLU A 57 7.76 0.57 -2.44
C GLU A 57 6.42 0.02 -1.95
N ILE A 58 6.43 -0.85 -0.93
CA ILE A 58 5.20 -1.44 -0.40
C ILE A 58 4.24 -0.39 0.18
N LEU A 59 4.77 0.72 0.73
CA LEU A 59 3.97 1.83 1.25
C LEU A 59 3.44 2.75 0.14
N ARG A 60 3.99 2.64 -1.08
CA ARG A 60 3.52 3.33 -2.30
C ARG A 60 2.69 2.44 -3.23
N THR A 61 2.45 1.19 -2.82
CA THR A 61 1.76 0.19 -3.63
C THR A 61 0.24 0.30 -3.46
N THR A 62 -0.48 0.32 -4.58
CA THR A 62 -1.94 0.25 -4.63
C THR A 62 -2.38 -0.98 -5.43
N PHE A 63 -3.60 -1.47 -5.17
CA PHE A 63 -4.19 -2.58 -5.90
C PHE A 63 -5.27 -2.07 -6.84
N GLN A 64 -5.05 -2.17 -8.15
CA GLN A 64 -5.97 -1.63 -9.16
C GLN A 64 -6.64 -2.76 -9.94
N ARG A 65 -7.97 -2.82 -9.90
CA ARG A 65 -8.78 -3.75 -10.70
C ARG A 65 -9.30 -3.03 -11.94
N ARG A 66 -8.84 -3.44 -13.12
CA ARG A 66 -9.32 -2.90 -14.41
C ARG A 66 -10.50 -3.72 -14.96
N PRO A 67 -11.37 -3.12 -15.78
CA PRO A 67 -12.45 -3.86 -16.45
C PRO A 67 -11.92 -5.09 -17.18
N GLY A 68 -12.63 -6.22 -17.06
CA GLY A 68 -12.24 -7.49 -17.67
C GLY A 68 -11.17 -8.28 -16.91
N ILE A 69 -10.51 -7.71 -15.88
CA ILE A 69 -9.52 -8.42 -15.07
C ILE A 69 -10.15 -8.86 -13.73
N LYS A 70 -10.11 -10.18 -13.47
CA LYS A 70 -10.67 -10.75 -12.23
C LYS A 70 -9.86 -10.41 -10.97
N MET A 71 -8.54 -10.37 -11.08
CA MET A 71 -7.62 -10.08 -9.98
C MET A 71 -6.97 -8.71 -10.21
N PRO A 72 -6.83 -7.83 -9.21
CA PRO A 72 -6.12 -6.58 -9.40
C PRO A 72 -4.65 -6.80 -9.76
N LEU A 73 -4.00 -5.73 -10.20
CA LEU A 73 -2.54 -5.65 -10.31
C LEU A 73 -1.99 -4.78 -9.18
N GLN A 74 -0.77 -5.09 -8.75
CA GLN A 74 0.02 -4.21 -7.89
C GLN A 74 0.57 -3.06 -8.73
N VAL A 75 0.30 -1.84 -8.30
CA VAL A 75 0.75 -0.61 -8.97
C VAL A 75 1.53 0.21 -7.97
N ILE A 76 2.82 0.41 -8.27
CA ILE A 76 3.72 1.19 -7.43
C ILE A 76 3.67 2.64 -7.93
N SER A 77 3.36 3.57 -7.04
CA SER A 77 3.37 5.01 -7.35
C SER A 77 4.77 5.55 -7.14
N ASP A 78 5.25 6.49 -7.96
CA ASP A 78 6.60 7.06 -7.78
C ASP A 78 6.79 7.76 -6.43
N ARG A 79 5.69 8.27 -5.85
CA ARG A 79 5.67 8.94 -4.54
C ARG A 79 4.66 8.32 -3.59
N ALA A 80 4.91 8.48 -2.30
CA ALA A 80 3.93 8.23 -1.26
C ALA A 80 2.74 9.19 -1.40
N LYS A 81 1.56 8.71 -0.99
CA LYS A 81 0.32 9.50 -0.96
C LYS A 81 0.20 10.31 0.31
#